data_AF-A0A143WZJ0-F1
#
_entry.id   AF-A0A143WZJ0-F1
#
_cell.length_a   1.000
_cell.length_b   1.000
_cell.length_c   1.000
_cell.angle_alpha   90.00
_cell.angle_beta   90.00
_cell.angle_gamma   90.00
#
_symmetry.space_group_name_H-M   'P 1'
#
loop_
_entity.id
_entity.type
_entity.pdbx_description
1 polymer ?
#
loop_
_entity_poly.entity_id
_entity_poly.type
_entity_poly.pdbx_seq_one_letter_code
_entity_poly.pdbx_strand_id
1 'polypeptide(L)'
;MELQWPLILFTTFVAWSAGLFGTQALLATGGHAKRSQLPAWVASAALLAVGGVAVFFHLEHWERIFNGFGHLTSGITQEFVAIVVLAVVAVAYLAAMRRSDDGATAPKWKP
;
A
#
# COMPACT_ATOMS: atom_id res chain seq x y z
N MET A 1 11.80 -28.09 1.61
CA MET A 1 11.19 -26.89 1.00
C MET A 1 12.17 -25.76 1.20
N GLU A 2 12.77 -25.24 0.13
CA GLU A 2 13.62 -24.04 0.18
C GLU A 2 12.76 -22.85 0.62
N LEU A 3 13.26 -22.05 1.56
CA LEU A 3 12.52 -20.91 2.10
C LEU A 3 12.63 -19.73 1.13
N GLN A 4 11.52 -19.31 0.53
CA GLN A 4 11.48 -18.19 -0.42
C GLN A 4 11.50 -16.84 0.33
N TRP A 5 12.67 -16.49 0.87
CA TRP A 5 12.88 -15.24 1.61
C TRP A 5 12.36 -13.98 0.89
N PRO A 6 12.57 -13.80 -0.43
CA PRO A 6 12.04 -12.63 -1.13
C PRO A 6 10.51 -12.52 -1.09
N LEU A 7 9.81 -13.65 -1.23
CA LEU A 7 8.34 -13.71 -1.17
C LEU A 7 7.84 -13.37 0.24
N ILE A 8 8.48 -13.93 1.27
CA ILE A 8 8.12 -13.68 2.68
C ILE A 8 8.26 -12.19 3.01
N LEU A 9 9.37 -11.58 2.60
CA LEU A 9 9.60 -10.15 2.82
C LEU A 9 8.57 -9.30 2.07
N PHE A 10 8.31 -9.63 0.81
CA PHE A 10 7.29 -8.95 0.01
C PHE A 10 5.93 -8.99 0.69
N THR A 11 5.41 -10.17 1.01
CA THR A 11 4.07 -10.31 1.61
C THR A 11 3.98 -9.62 2.97
N THR A 12 5.06 -9.70 3.76
CA THR A 12 5.12 -9.06 5.09
C THR A 12 5.08 -7.54 4.98
N PHE A 13 5.89 -6.94 4.12
CA PHE A 13 5.94 -5.49 3.96
C PHE A 13 4.67 -4.91 3.32
N VAL A 14 4.08 -5.61 2.35
CA VAL A 14 2.78 -5.22 1.77
C VAL A 14 1.68 -5.29 2.82
N ALA A 15 1.63 -6.36 3.62
CA ALA A 15 0.65 -6.49 4.70
C ALA A 15 0.80 -5.39 5.76
N TRP A 16 2.03 -5.07 6.17
CA TRP A 16 2.28 -3.99 7.13
C TRP A 16 1.96 -2.60 6.56
N SER A 17 2.28 -2.35 5.29
CA SER A 17 1.91 -1.12 4.59
C SER A 17 0.39 -0.93 4.58
N ALA A 18 -0.35 -1.95 4.10
CA ALA A 18 -1.80 -1.92 4.03
C ALA A 18 -2.45 -1.80 5.43
N GLY A 19 -1.93 -2.52 6.43
CA GLY A 19 -2.41 -2.49 7.80
C GLY A 19 -2.21 -1.13 8.48
N LEU A 20 -1.03 -0.52 8.33
CA LEU A 20 -0.75 0.81 8.87
C LEU A 20 -1.58 1.89 8.17
N PHE A 21 -1.69 1.82 6.84
CA PHE A 21 -2.51 2.75 6.05
C PHE A 21 -4.01 2.62 6.36
N GLY A 22 -4.52 1.39 6.46
CA GLY A 22 -5.91 1.15 6.85
C GLY A 22 -6.21 1.67 8.26
N THR A 23 -5.31 1.41 9.21
CA THR A 23 -5.50 1.84 10.61
C THR A 23 -5.50 3.37 10.74
N GLN A 24 -4.57 4.08 10.10
CA GLN A 24 -4.56 5.55 10.14
C GLN A 24 -5.82 6.15 9.52
N ALA A 25 -6.31 5.56 8.42
CA ALA A 25 -7.50 6.03 7.72
C ALA A 25 -8.75 5.83 8.58
N LEU A 26 -8.89 4.65 9.21
CA LEU A 26 -9.96 4.37 10.17
C LEU A 26 -9.94 5.35 11.35
N LEU A 27 -8.78 5.57 11.98
CA LEU A 27 -8.64 6.53 13.08
C LEU A 27 -9.02 7.95 12.65
N ALA A 28 -8.70 8.31 11.41
CA ALA A 28 -9.04 9.62 10.88
C ALA A 28 -10.54 9.83 10.68
N THR A 29 -11.31 8.78 10.36
CA THR A 29 -12.79 8.87 10.30
C THR A 29 -13.41 9.27 11.64
N GLY A 30 -12.81 8.85 12.75
CA GLY A 30 -13.19 9.26 14.10
C GLY A 30 -12.57 10.57 14.56
N GLY A 31 -11.82 11.29 13.71
CA GLY A 31 -11.12 12.53 14.08
C GLY A 31 -9.89 12.34 14.98
N HIS A 32 -9.37 11.11 15.10
CA HIS A 32 -8.23 10.78 15.95
C HIS A 32 -6.90 10.85 15.17
N ALA A 33 -5.79 10.79 15.91
CA ALA A 33 -4.45 10.53 15.36
C ALA A 33 -3.96 11.56 14.31
N LYS A 34 -4.46 12.79 14.36
CA LYS A 34 -4.14 13.86 13.39
C LYS A 34 -2.64 14.11 13.21
N ARG A 35 -1.87 14.16 14.31
CA ARG A 35 -0.42 14.39 14.27
C ARG A 35 0.36 13.21 13.67
N SER A 36 -0.20 12.01 13.72
CA SER A 36 0.45 10.80 13.19
C SER A 36 0.02 10.45 11.77
N GLN A 37 -0.92 11.17 11.16
CA GLN A 37 -1.40 10.90 9.79
C GLN A 37 -0.24 10.92 8.79
N LEU A 38 0.50 12.04 8.72
CA LEU A 38 1.60 12.16 7.76
C LEU A 38 2.75 11.16 8.04
N PRO A 39 3.26 11.01 9.28
CA PRO A 39 4.26 9.98 9.59
C PRO A 39 3.80 8.57 9.23
N ALA A 40 2.55 8.20 9.56
CA ALA A 40 2.01 6.88 9.24
C ALA A 40 1.89 6.67 7.73
N TRP A 41 1.48 7.71 6.98
CA TRP A 41 1.44 7.66 5.52
C TRP A 41 2.83 7.42 4.93
N VAL A 42 3.84 8.19 5.37
CA VAL A 42 5.23 8.06 4.91
C VAL A 42 5.77 6.66 5.21
N ALA A 43 5.54 6.15 6.42
CA ALA A 43 5.96 4.80 6.78
C ALA A 43 5.23 3.73 5.95
N SER A 44 3.93 3.89 5.69
CA SER A 44 3.17 2.97 4.82
C SER A 44 3.72 2.98 3.40
N ALA A 45 4.03 4.15 2.85
CA ALA A 45 4.61 4.29 1.52
C ALA A 45 6.01 3.68 1.43
N ALA A 46 6.85 3.87 2.46
CA ALA A 46 8.18 3.26 2.53
C ALA A 46 8.09 1.73 2.58
N LEU A 47 7.21 1.18 3.41
CA LEU A 47 6.95 -0.27 3.46
C LEU A 47 6.50 -0.82 2.10
N LEU A 48 5.59 -0.11 1.41
CA LEU A 48 5.12 -0.52 0.08
C LEU A 48 6.24 -0.51 -0.95
N ALA A 49 7.09 0.52 -0.94
CA ALA A 49 8.22 0.63 -1.85
C ALA A 49 9.26 -0.48 -1.62
N VAL A 50 9.61 -0.76 -0.36
CA VAL A 50 10.54 -1.85 -0.01
C VAL A 50 9.94 -3.21 -0.38
N GLY A 51 8.66 -3.43 -0.13
CA GLY A 51 7.93 -4.62 -0.58
C GLY A 51 7.97 -4.77 -2.10
N GLY A 52 7.68 -3.70 -2.85
CA GLY A 52 7.73 -3.69 -4.31
C GLY A 52 9.12 -4.01 -4.87
N VAL A 53 10.19 -3.57 -4.20
CA VAL A 53 11.56 -3.96 -4.56
C VAL A 53 11.79 -5.46 -4.33
N ALA A 54 11.29 -6.03 -3.23
CA ALA A 54 11.42 -7.45 -2.91
C ALA A 54 10.79 -8.37 -3.98
N VAL A 55 9.73 -7.92 -4.67
CA VAL A 55 9.09 -8.66 -5.78
C VAL A 55 10.08 -9.04 -6.86
N PHE A 56 11.00 -8.14 -7.23
CA PHE A 56 11.97 -8.39 -8.30
C PHE A 56 12.97 -9.50 -7.95
N PHE A 57 13.21 -9.75 -6.66
CA PHE A 57 14.08 -10.82 -6.20
C PHE A 57 13.38 -12.17 -6.14
N HIS A 58 12.04 -12.20 -6.16
CA HIS A 58 11.28 -13.45 -6.26
C HIS A 58 10.94 -13.81 -7.71
N LEU A 59 10.65 -12.81 -8.54
CA LEU A 59 10.39 -12.99 -9.96
C LEU A 59 11.71 -13.19 -10.70
N GLU A 60 12.21 -14.42 -10.74
CA GLU A 60 13.42 -14.81 -11.50
C GLU A 60 13.45 -14.25 -12.94
N HIS A 61 12.26 -13.98 -13.52
CA HIS A 61 12.07 -13.25 -14.77
C HIS A 61 11.03 -12.15 -14.55
N TRP A 62 11.46 -10.89 -14.50
CA TRP A 62 10.62 -9.72 -14.23
C TRP A 62 9.49 -9.51 -15.25
N GLU A 63 9.67 -10.00 -16.48
CA GLU A 63 8.68 -9.95 -17.57
C GLU A 63 7.39 -10.72 -17.24
N ARG A 64 7.44 -11.67 -16.30
CA ARG A 64 6.27 -12.47 -15.88
C ARG A 64 5.17 -11.65 -15.23
N ILE A 65 5.45 -10.41 -14.79
CA ILE A 65 4.41 -9.48 -14.32
C ILE A 65 3.35 -9.26 -15.41
N PHE A 66 3.76 -9.22 -16.69
CA PHE A 66 2.84 -9.01 -17.81
C PHE A 66 1.95 -10.23 -18.10
N ASN A 67 2.37 -11.43 -17.70
CA ASN A 67 1.54 -12.64 -17.85
C ASN A 67 0.27 -12.55 -17.01
N GLY A 68 0.27 -11.73 -15.96
CA GLY A 68 -0.92 -11.48 -15.14
C GLY A 68 -2.09 -10.90 -15.94
N PHE A 69 -1.83 -10.12 -16.99
CA PHE A 69 -2.87 -9.56 -17.86
C PHE A 69 -3.65 -10.62 -18.64
N GLY A 70 -3.07 -11.81 -18.88
CA GLY A 70 -3.75 -12.95 -19.50
C GLY A 70 -4.62 -13.76 -18.54
N HIS A 71 -4.44 -13.59 -17.22
CA HIS A 71 -5.12 -14.38 -16.18
C HIS A 71 -5.54 -13.51 -14.98
N LEU A 72 -6.55 -12.67 -15.19
CA LEU A 72 -7.06 -11.73 -14.16
C LEU A 72 -7.59 -12.41 -12.90
N THR A 73 -8.02 -13.67 -12.99
CA THR A 73 -8.52 -14.45 -11.85
C THR A 73 -7.41 -15.13 -11.04
N SER A 74 -6.15 -15.03 -11.48
CA SER A 74 -5.03 -15.60 -10.73
C SER A 74 -4.77 -14.78 -9.47
N GLY A 75 -4.39 -15.45 -8.37
CA GLY A 75 -4.08 -14.79 -7.10
C GLY A 75 -2.97 -13.74 -7.22
N ILE A 76 -1.93 -14.02 -8.01
CA ILE A 76 -0.81 -13.08 -8.25
C ILE A 76 -1.30 -11.82 -8.98
N THR A 77 -2.14 -11.96 -10.00
CA THR A 77 -2.70 -10.78 -10.69
C THR A 77 -3.60 -9.98 -9.76
N GLN A 78 -4.44 -10.64 -8.97
CA GLN A 78 -5.31 -9.98 -8.01
C GLN A 78 -4.51 -9.21 -6.94
N GLU A 79 -3.44 -9.80 -6.42
CA GLU A 79 -2.53 -9.14 -5.48
C GLU A 79 -1.86 -7.92 -6.12
N PHE A 80 -1.36 -8.04 -7.35
CA PHE A 80 -0.78 -6.91 -8.08
C PHE A 80 -1.80 -5.78 -8.28
N VAL A 81 -3.02 -6.11 -8.71
CA VAL A 81 -4.11 -5.13 -8.85
C VAL A 81 -4.44 -4.46 -7.51
N ALA A 82 -4.53 -5.23 -6.43
CA ALA A 82 -4.79 -4.69 -5.09
C ALA A 82 -3.69 -3.72 -4.63
N ILE A 83 -2.42 -4.03 -4.90
CA ILE A 83 -1.28 -3.15 -4.60
C ILE A 83 -1.36 -1.85 -5.40
N VAL A 84 -1.67 -1.91 -6.69
CA VAL A 84 -1.84 -0.71 -7.54
C VAL A 84 -3.00 0.14 -7.02
N VAL A 85 -4.14 -0.47 -6.71
CA VAL A 85 -5.30 0.23 -6.13
C VAL A 85 -4.93 0.89 -4.81
N LEU A 86 -4.24 0.17 -3.92
CA LEU A 86 -3.75 0.72 -2.65
C LEU A 86 -2.84 1.94 -2.86
N ALA A 87 -1.90 1.87 -3.80
CA ALA A 87 -1.00 2.97 -4.12
C ALA A 87 -1.78 4.20 -4.63
N VAL A 88 -2.75 4.01 -5.53
CA VAL A 88 -3.61 5.09 -6.03
C VAL A 88 -4.40 5.74 -4.90
N VAL A 89 -5.02 4.92 -4.04
CA VAL A 89 -5.78 5.41 -2.87
C VAL A 89 -4.87 6.17 -1.90
N ALA A 90 -3.66 5.67 -1.64
CA ALA A 90 -2.70 6.35 -0.77
C ALA A 90 -2.28 7.72 -1.33
N VAL A 91 -2.03 7.82 -2.64
CA VAL A 91 -1.71 9.10 -3.29
C VAL A 91 -2.89 10.07 -3.24
N ALA A 92 -4.11 9.60 -3.53
CA ALA A 92 -5.32 10.41 -3.42
C ALA A 92 -5.55 10.90 -1.99
N TYR A 93 -5.31 10.04 -1.00
CA TYR A 93 -5.39 10.37 0.43
C TYR A 93 -4.37 11.45 0.81
N LEU A 94 -3.12 11.33 0.38
CA LEU A 94 -2.10 12.36 0.59
C LEU A 94 -2.52 13.69 -0.05
N ALA A 95 -2.97 13.67 -1.30
CA ALA A 95 -3.39 14.87 -2.00
C ALA A 95 -4.55 15.57 -1.26
N ALA A 96 -5.52 14.81 -0.75
CA ALA A 96 -6.61 15.34 0.06
C ALA A 96 -6.10 15.94 1.38
N MET A 97 -5.20 15.23 2.09
CA MET A 97 -4.59 15.71 3.33
C MET A 97 -3.78 17.00 3.11
N ARG A 98 -3.08 17.14 1.98
CA ARG A 98 -2.32 18.36 1.65
C ARG A 98 -3.21 19.55 1.27
N ARG A 99 -4.49 19.31 0.95
CA ARG A 99 -5.47 20.36 0.65
C ARG A 99 -6.26 20.81 1.88
N SER A 100 -6.11 20.16 3.04
CA SER A 100 -6.75 20.61 4.27
C SER A 100 -6.05 21.84 4.86
N ASP A 101 -6.77 22.66 5.62
CA ASP A 101 -6.27 23.92 6.20
C ASP A 101 -5.02 23.76 7.07
N ASP A 102 -4.81 22.56 7.60
CA ASP A 102 -3.69 22.17 8.46
C ASP A 102 -2.70 21.20 7.79
N GLY A 103 -2.92 20.85 6.52
CA GLY A 103 -2.09 19.94 5.75
C GLY A 103 -1.97 18.51 6.31
N ALA A 104 -2.79 18.14 7.30
CA ALA A 104 -2.72 16.89 8.06
C ALA A 104 -4.09 16.26 8.37
N THR A 105 -5.19 16.94 8.07
CA THR A 105 -6.54 16.42 8.25
C THR A 105 -6.89 15.52 7.07
N ALA A 106 -7.22 14.27 7.38
CA ALA A 106 -7.74 13.34 6.38
C ALA A 106 -9.01 13.87 5.70
N PRO A 107 -9.29 13.44 4.45
CA PRO A 107 -10.53 13.80 3.77
C PRO A 107 -11.75 13.51 4.65
N LYS A 108 -12.54 14.54 4.94
CA LYS A 108 -13.88 14.38 5.51
C LYS A 108 -14.79 13.87 4.41
N TRP A 109 -15.04 12.57 4.37
CA TRP A 109 -16.11 12.02 3.56
C TRP A 109 -17.42 12.43 4.24
N LYS A 110 -18.15 13.36 3.65
CA LYS A 110 -19.51 13.65 4.12
C LYS A 110 -20.36 12.38 3.89
N PRO A 111 -21.16 11.95 4.88
CA PRO A 111 -22.18 10.94 4.64
C PRO A 111 -23.20 11.43 3.60
#